data_AF-A0A7V7UBR8-F1
#
_entry.id   AF-A0A7V7UBR8-F1
#
_cell.length_a   1.000
_cell.length_b   1.000
_cell.length_c   1.000
_cell.angle_alpha   90.00
_cell.angle_beta   90.00
_cell.angle_gamma   90.00
#
_symmetry.space_group_name_H-M   'P 1'
#
loop_
_entity.id
_entity.type
_entity.pdbx_description
1 polymer ?
#
loop_
_entity_poly.entity_id
_entity_poly.type
_entity_poly.pdbx_seq_one_letter_code
_entity_poly.pdbx_strand_id
1 'polypeptide(L)'
;MFQIGWQFVQDAYQIYTSNGIIQLLLIGSFIIILINDKKEENIHLVYYCITALVIILFPPIAFVFGKYFIGESVYWRVFWLMPSGILIALVLTKLLERINRRYQKQLFMTAIVFVLVLGGKNIFNSNNYSKSTNYYKLPQEVIEICEMVAPNGSNTKMVVPETIVSYIRQYNPNINLLYGRNLGKDKQKGKKYKILLQLNSSEPDTKYIAKYTKKKDCKYVVFDNSSIGIEEIEQYGYKLYGVTDSYTVFKLVE
;
A
#
# COMPACT_ATOMS: atom_id res chain seq x y z
N MET A 1 23.40 -4.29 -14.38
CA MET A 1 21.95 -4.11 -14.64
C MET A 1 21.18 -5.42 -14.52
N PHE A 2 21.62 -6.50 -15.18
CA PHE A 2 20.92 -7.80 -15.16
C PHE A 2 20.81 -8.44 -13.76
N GLN A 3 21.90 -8.46 -12.98
CA GLN A 3 21.89 -8.99 -11.60
C GLN A 3 20.97 -8.19 -10.66
N ILE A 4 20.99 -6.85 -10.74
CA ILE A 4 20.13 -5.98 -9.94
C ILE A 4 18.66 -6.18 -10.32
N GLY A 5 18.36 -6.29 -11.61
CA GLY A 5 17.00 -6.56 -12.09
C GLY A 5 16.50 -7.94 -11.65
N TRP A 6 17.38 -8.95 -11.55
CA TRP A 6 16.99 -10.28 -11.10
C TRP A 6 16.56 -10.28 -9.64
N GLN A 7 17.34 -9.65 -8.76
CA GLN A 7 16.95 -9.50 -7.34
C GLN A 7 15.62 -8.76 -7.21
N PHE A 8 15.44 -7.68 -7.96
CA PHE A 8 14.19 -6.90 -7.97
C PHE A 8 12.97 -7.75 -8.35
N VAL A 9 13.08 -8.57 -9.40
CA VAL A 9 12.00 -9.48 -9.83
C VAL A 9 11.73 -10.54 -8.76
N GLN A 10 12.78 -11.11 -8.15
CA GLN A 10 12.64 -12.12 -7.10
C GLN A 10 11.89 -11.57 -5.89
N ASP A 11 12.25 -10.37 -5.42
CA ASP A 11 11.60 -9.73 -4.29
C ASP A 11 10.11 -9.46 -4.58
N ALA A 12 9.81 -8.94 -5.78
CA ALA A 12 8.44 -8.70 -6.20
C ALA A 12 7.62 -10.01 -6.33
N TYR A 13 8.23 -11.08 -6.86
CA TYR A 13 7.59 -12.38 -6.98
C TYR A 13 7.33 -13.01 -5.61
N GLN A 14 8.24 -12.90 -4.65
CA GLN A 14 8.02 -13.40 -3.29
C GLN A 14 6.84 -12.71 -2.61
N ILE A 15 6.72 -11.39 -2.76
CA ILE A 15 5.58 -10.62 -2.24
C ILE A 15 4.27 -11.07 -2.88
N TYR A 16 4.27 -11.29 -4.20
CA TYR A 16 3.08 -11.75 -4.93
C TYR A 16 2.67 -13.17 -4.54
N THR A 17 3.64 -14.07 -4.32
CA THR A 17 3.37 -15.50 -4.19
C THR A 17 3.10 -16.00 -2.78
N SER A 18 3.63 -15.32 -1.75
CA SER A 18 3.51 -15.72 -0.35
C SER A 18 3.72 -17.24 -0.15
N ASN A 19 2.64 -18.00 0.14
CA ASN A 19 2.70 -19.43 0.48
C ASN A 19 2.70 -20.37 -0.74
N GLY A 20 2.58 -19.85 -1.96
CA GLY A 20 2.78 -20.62 -3.20
C GLY A 20 1.62 -21.50 -3.67
N ILE A 21 0.57 -21.73 -2.87
CA ILE A 21 -0.51 -22.68 -3.22
C ILE A 21 -1.31 -22.22 -4.45
N ILE A 22 -1.60 -20.92 -4.58
CA ILE A 22 -2.29 -20.38 -5.75
C ILE A 22 -1.43 -20.56 -7.01
N GLN A 23 -0.11 -20.45 -6.88
CA GLN A 23 0.84 -20.63 -7.98
C GLN A 23 0.93 -22.09 -8.41
N LEU A 24 0.89 -23.03 -7.47
CA LEU A 24 0.81 -24.46 -7.78
C LEU A 24 -0.49 -24.79 -8.53
N LEU A 25 -1.63 -24.25 -8.09
CA LEU A 25 -2.91 -24.40 -8.80
C LEU A 25 -2.87 -23.79 -10.20
N LEU A 26 -2.22 -22.63 -10.35
CA LEU A 26 -2.03 -21.98 -11.63
C LEU A 26 -1.16 -22.81 -12.59
N ILE A 27 -0.02 -23.32 -12.12
CA ILE A 27 0.88 -24.18 -12.91
C ILE A 27 0.14 -25.47 -13.31
N GLY A 28 -0.57 -26.10 -12.37
CA GLY A 28 -1.43 -27.25 -12.66
C GLY A 28 -2.49 -26.93 -13.71
N SER A 29 -3.06 -25.72 -13.67
CA SER A 29 -4.04 -25.25 -14.65
C SER A 29 -3.43 -25.11 -16.05
N PHE A 30 -2.20 -24.59 -16.17
CA PHE A 30 -1.47 -24.55 -17.45
C PHE A 30 -1.28 -25.97 -18.01
N ILE A 31 -0.78 -26.89 -17.20
CA ILE A 31 -0.50 -28.27 -17.63
C ILE A 31 -1.78 -28.96 -18.09
N ILE A 32 -2.87 -28.85 -17.32
CA ILE A 32 -4.13 -29.51 -17.63
C ILE A 32 -4.72 -29.00 -18.95
N ILE A 33 -4.70 -27.69 -19.19
CA ILE A 33 -5.22 -27.12 -20.44
C ILE A 33 -4.34 -27.51 -21.62
N LEU A 34 -3.02 -27.36 -21.51
CA LEU A 34 -2.10 -27.63 -22.62
C LEU A 34 -2.12 -29.11 -23.05
N ILE A 35 -2.42 -30.04 -22.14
CA ILE A 35 -2.49 -31.48 -22.44
C ILE A 35 -3.91 -31.90 -22.86
N ASN A 36 -4.94 -31.44 -22.14
CA ASN A 36 -6.28 -32.04 -22.22
C ASN A 36 -7.33 -31.18 -22.91
N ASP A 37 -7.02 -29.93 -23.25
CA ASP A 37 -7.96 -29.02 -23.89
C ASP A 37 -7.63 -28.85 -25.37
N LYS A 38 -8.68 -28.83 -26.19
CA LYS A 38 -8.58 -28.62 -27.64
C LYS A 38 -9.24 -27.33 -28.09
N LYS A 39 -9.94 -26.62 -27.18
CA LYS A 39 -10.56 -25.34 -27.51
C LYS A 39 -9.49 -24.25 -27.53
N GLU A 40 -9.35 -23.61 -28.68
CA GLU A 40 -8.34 -22.57 -28.92
C GLU A 40 -8.41 -21.44 -27.89
N GLU A 41 -9.62 -21.00 -27.53
CA GLU A 41 -9.84 -19.93 -26.54
C GLU A 41 -9.14 -20.21 -25.18
N ASN A 42 -9.21 -21.45 -24.68
CA ASN A 42 -8.61 -21.82 -23.40
C ASN A 42 -7.08 -21.89 -23.50
N ILE A 43 -6.59 -22.38 -24.64
CA ILE A 43 -5.15 -22.42 -24.94
C ILE A 43 -4.60 -21.00 -25.06
N HIS A 44 -5.32 -20.09 -25.74
CA HIS A 44 -4.96 -18.68 -25.86
C HIS A 44 -4.91 -17.99 -24.49
N LEU A 45 -5.82 -18.31 -23.57
CA LEU A 45 -5.78 -17.79 -22.21
C LEU A 45 -4.50 -18.23 -21.46
N VAL A 46 -4.07 -19.49 -21.64
CA VAL A 46 -2.81 -19.98 -21.07
C VAL A 46 -1.61 -19.29 -21.71
N TYR A 47 -1.58 -19.16 -23.04
CA TYR A 47 -0.50 -18.44 -23.73
C TYR A 47 -0.43 -16.99 -23.30
N TYR A 48 -1.56 -16.30 -23.14
CA TYR A 48 -1.60 -14.95 -22.57
C TYR A 48 -0.93 -14.91 -21.18
N CYS A 49 -1.30 -15.83 -20.28
CA CYS A 49 -0.72 -15.88 -18.94
C CYS A 49 0.79 -16.16 -18.96
N ILE A 50 1.26 -17.07 -19.83
CA ILE A 50 2.68 -17.41 -19.98
C ILE A 50 3.44 -16.21 -20.56
N THR A 51 2.93 -15.58 -21.62
CA THR A 51 3.55 -14.39 -22.22
C THR A 51 3.62 -13.25 -21.22
N ALA A 52 2.55 -13.01 -20.46
CA ALA A 52 2.54 -12.03 -19.38
C ALA A 52 3.61 -12.35 -18.32
N LEU A 53 3.73 -13.61 -17.88
CA LEU A 53 4.80 -14.02 -16.96
C LEU A 53 6.19 -13.75 -17.51
N VAL A 54 6.44 -14.13 -18.76
CA VAL A 54 7.74 -13.93 -19.39
C VAL A 54 8.09 -12.44 -19.42
N ILE A 55 7.15 -11.57 -19.79
CA ILE A 55 7.34 -10.12 -19.82
C ILE A 55 7.59 -9.55 -18.41
N ILE A 56 6.78 -9.96 -17.43
CA ILE A 56 6.87 -9.47 -16.04
C ILE A 56 8.15 -9.95 -15.35
N LEU A 57 8.58 -11.17 -15.63
CA LEU A 57 9.78 -11.75 -15.03
C LEU A 57 11.06 -11.32 -15.76
N PHE A 58 10.97 -10.68 -16.93
CA PHE A 58 12.14 -10.25 -17.69
C PHE A 58 12.84 -9.06 -16.99
N PRO A 59 14.07 -9.22 -16.46
CA PRO A 59 14.67 -8.24 -15.54
C PRO A 59 14.82 -6.82 -16.09
N PRO A 60 15.22 -6.60 -17.36
CA PRO A 60 15.28 -5.25 -17.92
C PRO A 60 13.91 -4.56 -17.97
N ILE A 61 12.86 -5.29 -18.35
CA ILE A 61 11.49 -4.74 -18.40
C ILE A 61 11.03 -4.43 -16.97
N ALA A 62 11.18 -5.38 -16.06
CA ALA A 62 10.79 -5.20 -14.66
C ALA A 62 11.46 -4.00 -14.01
N PHE A 63 12.77 -3.83 -14.22
CA PHE A 63 13.51 -2.70 -13.68
C PHE A 63 13.02 -1.35 -14.25
N VAL A 64 12.79 -1.25 -15.57
CA VAL A 64 12.30 -0.02 -16.20
C VAL A 64 10.89 0.31 -15.73
N PHE A 65 9.98 -0.68 -15.73
CA PHE A 65 8.60 -0.50 -15.30
C PHE A 65 8.49 -0.15 -13.83
N GLY A 66 9.25 -0.84 -12.97
CA GLY A 66 9.32 -0.56 -11.54
C GLY A 66 9.85 0.84 -11.25
N LYS A 67 10.96 1.23 -11.88
CA LYS A 67 11.62 2.50 -11.59
C LYS A 67 10.91 3.73 -12.13
N TYR A 68 10.32 3.64 -13.33
CA TYR A 68 9.83 4.83 -14.04
C TYR A 68 8.31 4.94 -14.13
N PHE A 69 7.57 3.82 -14.06
CA PHE A 69 6.12 3.83 -14.33
C PHE A 69 5.27 3.49 -13.11
N ILE A 70 5.62 2.43 -12.38
CA ILE A 70 4.76 1.86 -11.34
C ILE A 70 5.22 2.22 -9.92
N GLY A 71 6.53 2.25 -9.69
CA GLY A 71 7.12 2.37 -8.37
C GLY A 71 7.68 1.02 -7.89
N GLU A 72 8.90 1.04 -7.36
CA GLU A 72 9.64 -0.15 -6.95
C GLU A 72 8.90 -0.91 -5.83
N SER A 73 8.26 -0.19 -4.91
CA SER A 73 7.54 -0.75 -3.75
C SER A 73 6.22 -1.47 -4.10
N VAL A 74 5.70 -1.26 -5.31
CA VAL A 74 4.37 -1.75 -5.74
C VAL A 74 4.41 -2.52 -7.05
N TYR A 75 5.60 -2.83 -7.57
CA TYR A 75 5.78 -3.56 -8.82
C TYR A 75 5.12 -4.95 -8.81
N TRP A 76 5.02 -5.59 -7.65
CA TRP A 76 4.31 -6.87 -7.48
C TRP A 76 2.83 -6.84 -7.94
N ARG A 77 2.22 -5.66 -8.10
CA ARG A 77 0.86 -5.52 -8.64
C ARG A 77 0.76 -5.81 -10.14
N VAL A 78 1.86 -5.76 -10.88
CA VAL A 78 1.85 -6.07 -12.33
C VAL A 78 1.45 -7.52 -12.58
N PHE A 79 1.74 -8.43 -11.64
CA PHE A 79 1.28 -9.81 -11.69
C PHE A 79 -0.26 -9.94 -11.75
N TRP A 80 -1.03 -8.91 -11.38
CA TRP A 80 -2.49 -8.88 -11.51
C TRP A 80 -2.98 -8.81 -12.96
N LEU A 81 -2.12 -8.47 -13.92
CA LEU A 81 -2.46 -8.58 -15.34
C LEU A 81 -2.76 -10.02 -15.74
N MET A 82 -2.26 -11.00 -14.98
CA MET A 82 -2.58 -12.39 -15.19
C MET A 82 -3.94 -12.74 -14.56
N PRO A 83 -4.91 -13.25 -15.35
CA PRO A 83 -6.20 -13.71 -14.85
C PRO A 83 -6.11 -15.10 -14.18
N SER A 84 -5.20 -15.25 -13.21
CA SER A 84 -4.90 -16.52 -12.54
C SER A 84 -6.14 -17.16 -11.90
N GLY A 85 -6.96 -16.36 -11.22
CA GLY A 85 -8.20 -16.83 -10.60
C GLY A 85 -9.22 -17.36 -11.61
N ILE A 86 -9.37 -16.69 -12.77
CA ILE A 86 -10.29 -17.11 -13.83
C ILE A 86 -9.83 -18.44 -14.42
N LEU A 87 -8.53 -18.55 -14.72
CA LEU A 87 -7.95 -19.75 -15.28
C LEU A 87 -8.08 -20.96 -14.33
N ILE A 88 -7.78 -20.77 -13.05
CA ILE A 88 -7.95 -21.81 -12.02
C ILE A 88 -9.42 -22.23 -11.93
N ALA A 89 -10.35 -21.28 -11.85
CA ALA A 89 -11.79 -21.58 -11.78
C ALA A 89 -12.27 -22.37 -13.01
N LEU A 90 -11.80 -22.00 -14.22
CA LEU A 90 -12.12 -22.70 -15.46
C LEU A 90 -11.64 -24.16 -15.40
N VAL A 91 -10.39 -24.40 -15.01
CA VAL A 91 -9.83 -25.76 -14.94
C VAL A 91 -10.54 -26.60 -13.89
N LEU A 92 -10.75 -26.06 -12.68
CA LEU A 92 -11.45 -26.79 -11.62
C LEU A 92 -12.88 -27.15 -12.02
N THR A 93 -13.58 -26.27 -12.73
CA THR A 93 -14.93 -26.53 -13.25
C THR A 93 -14.91 -27.67 -14.28
N LYS A 94 -13.96 -27.66 -15.22
CA LYS A 94 -13.80 -28.75 -16.19
C LYS A 94 -13.45 -30.09 -15.56
N LEU A 95 -12.62 -30.09 -14.52
CA LEU A 95 -12.33 -31.31 -13.76
C LEU A 95 -13.59 -31.84 -13.07
N LEU A 96 -14.38 -30.95 -12.48
CA LEU A 96 -15.64 -31.31 -11.83
C LEU A 96 -16.66 -31.90 -12.82
N GLU A 97 -16.73 -31.38 -14.04
CA GLU A 97 -17.59 -31.89 -15.11
C GLU A 97 -17.24 -33.32 -15.54
N ARG A 98 -15.95 -33.69 -15.51
CA ARG A 98 -15.48 -35.05 -15.85
C ARG A 98 -15.84 -36.10 -14.80
N ILE A 99 -16.20 -35.69 -13.59
CA ILE A 99 -16.58 -36.61 -12.51
C ILE A 99 -18.04 -37.02 -12.72
N ASN A 100 -18.34 -38.31 -12.84
CA ASN A 100 -19.72 -38.76 -13.05
C ASN A 100 -20.50 -38.93 -11.74
N ARG A 101 -19.83 -39.37 -10.66
CA ARG A 101 -20.50 -39.74 -9.40
C ARG A 101 -20.67 -38.53 -8.47
N ARG A 102 -21.88 -38.34 -7.94
CA ARG A 102 -22.22 -37.20 -7.07
C ARG A 102 -21.35 -37.11 -5.81
N TYR A 103 -21.07 -38.22 -5.13
CA TYR A 103 -20.24 -38.20 -3.93
C TYR A 103 -18.79 -37.80 -4.24
N GLN A 104 -18.25 -38.21 -5.40
CA GLN A 104 -16.91 -37.83 -5.84
C GLN A 104 -16.83 -36.33 -6.16
N LYS A 105 -17.88 -35.75 -6.75
CA LYS A 105 -17.99 -34.30 -6.97
C LYS A 105 -17.95 -33.53 -5.65
N GLN A 106 -18.74 -33.98 -4.66
CA GLN A 106 -18.78 -33.35 -3.34
C GLN A 106 -17.43 -33.45 -2.63
N LEU A 107 -16.77 -34.61 -2.69
CA LEU A 107 -15.44 -34.81 -2.12
C LEU A 107 -14.41 -33.89 -2.79
N PHE A 108 -14.43 -33.80 -4.12
CA PHE A 108 -13.53 -32.93 -4.89
C PHE A 108 -13.74 -31.45 -4.54
N MET A 109 -14.99 -30.97 -4.49
CA MET A 109 -15.30 -29.60 -4.06
C MET A 109 -14.81 -29.31 -2.65
N THR A 110 -15.04 -30.23 -1.71
CA THR A 110 -14.60 -30.09 -0.32
C THR A 110 -13.07 -30.03 -0.25
N ALA A 111 -12.37 -30.87 -1.00
CA ALA A 111 -10.91 -30.86 -1.08
C ALA A 111 -10.37 -29.54 -1.65
N ILE A 112 -10.98 -28.98 -2.70
CA ILE A 112 -10.60 -27.67 -3.25
C ILE A 112 -10.75 -26.57 -2.19
N VAL A 113 -11.90 -26.52 -1.51
CA VAL A 113 -12.14 -25.52 -0.46
C VAL A 113 -11.08 -25.64 0.63
N PHE A 114 -10.74 -26.86 1.05
CA PHE A 114 -9.73 -27.10 2.06
C PHE A 114 -8.34 -26.63 1.62
N VAL A 115 -7.93 -26.91 0.38
CA VAL A 115 -6.67 -26.44 -0.20
C VAL A 115 -6.61 -24.90 -0.23
N LEU A 116 -7.72 -24.23 -0.60
CA LEU A 116 -7.78 -22.77 -0.62
C LEU A 116 -7.73 -22.16 0.78
N VAL A 117 -8.44 -22.74 1.75
CA VAL A 117 -8.48 -22.26 3.13
C VAL A 117 -7.12 -22.44 3.81
N LEU A 118 -6.51 -23.63 3.68
CA LEU A 118 -5.18 -23.89 4.25
C LEU A 118 -4.06 -23.11 3.54
N GLY A 119 -4.24 -22.83 2.24
CA GLY A 119 -3.27 -22.06 1.47
C GLY A 119 -3.36 -20.55 1.64
N GLY A 120 -4.48 -20.05 2.14
CA GLY A 120 -4.70 -18.63 2.41
C GLY A 120 -4.19 -18.20 3.79
N LYS A 121 -4.06 -16.89 3.96
CA LYS A 121 -3.89 -16.26 5.28
C LYS A 121 -5.15 -15.45 5.59
N ASN A 122 -5.64 -15.55 6.82
CA ASN A 122 -6.78 -14.75 7.26
C ASN A 122 -6.37 -13.27 7.41
N ILE A 123 -6.99 -12.39 6.60
CA ILE A 123 -6.77 -10.94 6.63
C ILE A 123 -7.56 -10.29 7.78
N PHE A 124 -8.66 -10.91 8.23
CA PHE A 124 -9.48 -10.41 9.33
C PHE A 124 -8.92 -10.87 10.69
N ASN A 125 -7.70 -10.44 11.00
CA ASN A 125 -7.08 -10.65 12.31
C ASN A 125 -6.89 -9.29 13.02
N SER A 126 -6.59 -9.31 14.31
CA SER A 126 -6.39 -8.10 15.13
C SER A 126 -5.24 -7.22 14.63
N ASN A 127 -4.28 -7.77 13.89
CA ASN A 127 -3.13 -7.02 13.38
C ASN A 127 -3.49 -6.19 12.13
N ASN A 128 -4.47 -6.66 11.35
CA ASN A 128 -4.85 -6.06 10.08
C ASN A 128 -6.22 -5.36 10.13
N TYR A 129 -7.07 -5.73 11.08
CA TYR A 129 -8.42 -5.22 11.21
C TYR A 129 -8.70 -4.76 12.64
N SER A 130 -9.10 -3.50 12.77
CA SER A 130 -9.60 -2.90 14.00
C SER A 130 -11.05 -2.44 13.81
N LYS A 131 -11.84 -2.49 14.87
CA LYS A 131 -13.21 -1.98 14.85
C LYS A 131 -13.17 -0.46 14.67
N SER A 132 -13.93 0.06 13.71
CA SER A 132 -14.03 1.51 13.50
C SER A 132 -14.65 2.20 14.71
N THR A 133 -14.07 3.34 15.10
CA THR A 133 -14.57 4.20 16.18
C THR A 133 -15.53 5.29 15.68
N ASN A 134 -15.51 5.62 14.39
CA ASN A 134 -16.37 6.65 13.79
C ASN A 134 -16.90 6.24 12.40
N TYR A 135 -17.80 7.05 11.86
CA TYR A 135 -18.40 6.84 10.53
C TYR A 135 -17.37 6.85 9.39
N TYR A 136 -16.35 7.71 9.51
CA TYR A 136 -15.32 7.88 8.49
C TYR A 136 -14.31 6.73 8.43
N LYS A 137 -14.26 5.88 9.47
CA LYS A 137 -13.25 4.84 9.64
C LYS A 137 -11.82 5.39 9.63
N LEU A 138 -11.66 6.59 10.19
CA LEU A 138 -10.39 7.27 10.34
C LEU A 138 -9.99 7.33 11.82
N PRO A 139 -8.70 7.46 12.15
CA PRO A 139 -8.31 7.79 13.52
C PRO A 139 -9.01 9.07 13.97
N GLN A 140 -9.64 9.03 15.15
CA GLN A 140 -10.47 10.14 15.64
C GLN A 140 -9.65 11.43 15.79
N GLU A 141 -8.41 11.33 16.24
CA GLU A 141 -7.48 12.45 16.37
C GLU A 141 -7.22 13.18 15.05
N VAL A 142 -7.23 12.47 13.92
CA VAL A 142 -7.05 13.10 12.60
C VAL A 142 -8.22 14.01 12.27
N ILE A 143 -9.44 13.59 12.62
CA ILE A 143 -10.65 14.40 12.45
C ILE A 143 -10.56 15.66 13.31
N GLU A 144 -10.17 15.49 14.58
CA GLU A 144 -10.01 16.60 15.53
C GLU A 144 -8.98 17.63 15.05
N ILE A 145 -7.80 17.18 14.59
CA ILE A 145 -6.78 18.06 14.00
C ILE A 145 -7.35 18.81 12.80
N CYS A 146 -8.06 18.13 11.89
CA CYS A 146 -8.61 18.76 10.69
C CYS A 146 -9.65 19.83 11.01
N GLU A 147 -10.59 19.55 11.91
CA GLU A 147 -11.60 20.51 12.34
C GLU A 147 -10.99 21.68 13.12
N MET A 148 -9.92 21.44 13.88
CA MET A 148 -9.22 22.47 14.63
C MET A 148 -8.48 23.46 13.71
N VAL A 149 -7.77 22.97 12.68
CA VAL A 149 -6.94 23.82 11.80
C VAL A 149 -7.70 24.42 10.63
N ALA A 150 -8.80 23.80 10.23
CA ALA A 150 -9.60 24.18 9.08
C ALA A 150 -11.11 24.00 9.33
N PRO A 151 -11.69 24.72 10.33
CA PRO A 151 -13.11 24.62 10.61
C PRO A 151 -13.92 25.00 9.37
N ASN A 152 -15.01 24.27 9.12
CA ASN A 152 -15.87 24.43 7.95
C ASN A 152 -15.14 24.26 6.60
N GLY A 153 -14.01 23.55 6.57
CA GLY A 153 -13.28 23.27 5.34
C GLY A 153 -12.45 24.44 4.79
N SER A 154 -12.03 25.38 5.64
CA SER A 154 -11.19 26.51 5.21
C SER A 154 -9.85 26.06 4.60
N ASN A 155 -9.34 26.81 3.63
CA ASN A 155 -8.04 26.51 3.02
C ASN A 155 -6.90 26.87 3.97
N THR A 156 -6.07 25.88 4.29
CA THR A 156 -4.86 26.08 5.08
C THR A 156 -3.72 25.21 4.56
N LYS A 157 -2.51 25.48 5.02
CA LYS A 157 -1.33 24.70 4.69
C LYS A 157 -0.63 24.25 5.96
N MET A 158 -0.33 22.96 6.04
CA MET A 158 0.28 22.37 7.23
C MET A 158 1.34 21.32 6.88
N VAL A 159 2.13 20.95 7.88
CA VAL A 159 3.05 19.81 7.81
C VAL A 159 2.77 18.88 8.98
N VAL A 160 2.86 17.58 8.74
CA VAL A 160 2.43 16.52 9.66
C VAL A 160 3.34 15.29 9.56
N PRO A 161 3.45 14.43 10.58
CA PRO A 161 4.19 13.17 10.50
C PRO A 161 3.64 12.22 9.42
N GLU A 162 4.43 11.21 9.01
CA GLU A 162 4.06 10.34 7.88
C GLU A 162 2.74 9.58 8.12
N THR A 163 2.53 9.19 9.39
CA THR A 163 1.43 8.37 9.88
C THR A 163 0.05 8.94 9.53
N ILE A 164 -0.10 10.27 9.51
CA ILE A 164 -1.40 10.93 9.33
C ILE A 164 -1.59 11.64 7.98
N VAL A 165 -0.55 11.72 7.14
CA VAL A 165 -0.61 12.39 5.81
C VAL A 165 -1.78 11.88 4.95
N SER A 166 -1.99 10.57 4.93
CA SER A 166 -3.03 9.96 4.08
C SER A 166 -4.43 10.21 4.63
N TYR A 167 -4.58 10.15 5.96
CA TYR A 167 -5.87 10.30 6.64
C TYR A 167 -6.38 11.75 6.57
N ILE A 168 -5.51 12.75 6.73
CA ILE A 168 -5.91 14.17 6.59
C ILE A 168 -6.47 14.44 5.21
N ARG A 169 -5.81 13.95 4.15
CA ARG A 169 -6.27 14.13 2.76
C ARG A 169 -7.58 13.40 2.48
N GLN A 170 -7.83 12.28 3.16
CA GLN A 170 -9.08 11.53 3.03
C GLN A 170 -10.24 12.24 3.72
N TYR A 171 -9.99 12.90 4.86
CA TYR A 171 -11.02 13.63 5.60
C TYR A 171 -11.30 15.02 5.01
N ASN A 172 -10.26 15.83 4.81
CA ASN A 172 -10.40 17.21 4.34
C ASN A 172 -9.34 17.55 3.27
N PRO A 173 -9.71 17.53 1.97
CA PRO A 173 -8.78 17.79 0.87
C PRO A 173 -8.38 19.27 0.73
N ASN A 174 -9.07 20.21 1.39
CA ASN A 174 -8.75 21.65 1.36
C ASN A 174 -7.50 21.98 2.19
N ILE A 175 -7.04 21.04 3.03
CA ILE A 175 -5.81 21.15 3.79
C ILE A 175 -4.61 20.79 2.91
N ASN A 176 -3.84 21.80 2.52
CA ASN A 176 -2.65 21.63 1.69
C ASN A 176 -1.46 21.12 2.52
N LEU A 177 -1.16 19.82 2.41
CA LEU A 177 0.02 19.24 3.04
C LEU A 177 1.31 19.57 2.27
N LEU A 178 2.39 19.90 3.00
CA LEU A 178 3.71 20.23 2.43
C LEU A 178 4.26 19.15 1.48
N TYR A 179 3.91 17.89 1.75
CA TYR A 179 4.27 16.71 0.99
C TYR A 179 3.14 15.68 1.01
N GLY A 180 3.26 14.65 0.16
CA GLY A 180 2.34 13.51 0.13
C GLY A 180 3.02 12.21 0.55
N ARG A 181 2.22 11.15 0.68
CA ARG A 181 2.62 9.80 1.13
C ARG A 181 3.86 9.24 0.39
N ASN A 182 4.01 9.54 -0.90
CA ASN A 182 5.07 8.94 -1.72
C ASN A 182 6.46 9.51 -1.45
N LEU A 183 6.58 10.60 -0.68
CA LEU A 183 7.88 11.20 -0.38
C LEU A 183 8.76 10.27 0.48
N GLY A 184 8.18 9.55 1.44
CA GLY A 184 8.93 8.57 2.25
C GLY A 184 9.22 7.25 1.52
N LYS A 185 8.38 6.91 0.52
CA LYS A 185 8.43 5.60 -0.16
C LYS A 185 9.31 5.58 -1.40
N ASP A 186 9.07 6.51 -2.33
CA ASP A 186 9.69 6.46 -3.67
C ASP A 186 10.73 7.58 -3.87
N LYS A 187 10.72 8.64 -3.04
CA LYS A 187 11.57 9.83 -3.19
C LYS A 187 12.28 10.24 -1.90
N GLN A 188 13.25 9.43 -1.48
CA GLN A 188 14.02 9.62 -0.24
C GLN A 188 15.15 10.67 -0.34
N LYS A 189 14.92 11.79 -1.02
CA LYS A 189 15.95 12.83 -1.22
C LYS A 189 15.36 14.25 -1.15
N GLY A 190 16.20 15.20 -0.75
CA GLY A 190 15.90 16.63 -0.77
C GLY A 190 15.26 17.18 0.51
N LYS A 191 15.00 18.49 0.52
CA LYS A 191 14.62 19.23 1.74
C LYS A 191 13.27 18.78 2.32
N LYS A 192 12.27 18.48 1.49
CA LYS A 192 10.99 17.97 1.98
C LYS A 192 11.14 16.62 2.68
N TYR A 193 11.98 15.74 2.14
CA TYR A 193 12.24 14.42 2.74
C TYR A 193 12.96 14.59 4.09
N LYS A 194 13.92 15.51 4.19
CA LYS A 194 14.54 15.84 5.48
C LYS A 194 13.50 16.31 6.50
N ILE A 195 12.54 17.15 6.12
CA ILE A 195 11.46 17.58 7.04
C ILE A 195 10.58 16.41 7.47
N LEU A 196 10.23 15.50 6.54
CA LEU A 196 9.53 14.26 6.88
C LEU A 196 10.30 13.47 7.93
N LEU A 197 11.60 13.24 7.72
CA LEU A 197 12.44 12.52 8.69
C LEU A 197 12.47 13.20 10.06
N GLN A 198 12.60 14.52 10.10
CA GLN A 198 12.59 15.25 11.37
C GLN A 198 11.25 15.11 12.10
N LEU A 199 10.12 15.18 11.39
CA LEU A 199 8.78 15.04 12.00
C LEU A 199 8.45 13.62 12.45
N ASN A 200 9.21 12.61 12.04
CA ASN A 200 9.09 11.23 12.54
C ASN A 200 10.26 10.87 13.47
N SER A 201 11.10 11.83 13.86
CA SER A 201 12.20 11.64 14.81
C SER A 201 11.70 11.78 16.25
N SER A 202 12.25 10.99 17.15
CA SER A 202 12.05 11.17 18.61
C SER A 202 12.63 12.50 19.08
N GLU A 203 13.67 13.01 18.43
CA GLU A 203 14.30 14.31 18.73
C GLU A 203 14.35 15.14 17.42
N PRO A 204 13.30 15.90 17.12
CA PRO A 204 13.24 16.75 15.92
C PRO A 204 14.09 18.02 16.05
N ASP A 205 14.79 18.39 14.97
CA ASP A 205 15.38 19.73 14.81
C ASP A 205 14.27 20.77 14.54
N THR A 206 13.68 21.28 15.62
CA THR A 206 12.56 22.25 15.60
C THR A 206 12.93 23.54 14.88
N LYS A 207 14.19 23.99 14.98
CA LYS A 207 14.72 25.16 14.27
C LYS A 207 14.68 24.97 12.76
N TYR A 208 15.16 23.80 12.28
CA TYR A 208 15.14 23.48 10.87
C TYR A 208 13.71 23.36 10.34
N ILE A 209 12.82 22.72 11.10
CA ILE A 209 11.39 22.60 10.77
C ILE A 209 10.79 23.99 10.63
N ALA A 210 10.86 24.82 11.67
CA ALA A 210 10.27 26.16 11.70
C ALA A 210 10.77 27.04 10.54
N LYS A 211 12.07 27.05 10.26
CA LYS A 211 12.64 27.83 9.15
C LYS A 211 12.09 27.38 7.80
N TYR A 212 11.95 26.07 7.59
CA TYR A 212 11.47 25.55 6.32
C TYR A 212 9.96 25.71 6.15
N THR A 213 9.18 25.50 7.20
CA THR A 213 7.71 25.63 7.20
C THR A 213 7.30 27.08 6.97
N LYS A 214 7.97 28.05 7.62
CA LYS A 214 7.78 29.47 7.33
C LYS A 214 8.07 29.82 5.87
N LYS A 215 9.21 29.36 5.34
CA LYS A 215 9.56 29.56 3.92
C LYS A 215 8.54 28.96 2.94
N LYS A 216 7.74 28.01 3.39
CA LYS A 216 6.72 27.33 2.60
C LYS A 216 5.30 27.76 2.96
N ASP A 217 5.14 28.82 3.75
CA ASP A 217 3.83 29.36 4.15
C ASP A 217 2.94 28.31 4.83
N CYS A 218 3.56 27.37 5.57
CA CYS A 218 2.85 26.39 6.37
C CYS A 218 2.45 27.05 7.70
N LYS A 219 1.14 27.29 7.85
CA LYS A 219 0.53 27.90 9.03
C LYS A 219 0.58 26.98 10.26
N TYR A 220 0.50 25.67 10.04
CA TYR A 220 0.47 24.69 11.14
C TYR A 220 1.58 23.64 11.00
N VAL A 221 2.12 23.24 12.15
CA VAL A 221 3.08 22.14 12.31
C VAL A 221 2.53 21.18 13.35
N VAL A 222 2.46 19.89 13.00
CA VAL A 222 1.99 18.84 13.92
C VAL A 222 3.15 17.94 14.26
N PHE A 223 3.32 17.67 15.55
CA PHE A 223 4.29 16.72 16.07
C PHE A 223 3.58 15.54 16.74
N ASP A 224 4.23 14.39 16.73
CA ASP A 224 3.84 13.27 17.58
C ASP A 224 4.17 13.59 19.05
N ASN A 225 3.28 13.27 19.99
CA ASN A 225 3.48 13.54 21.41
C ASN A 225 4.65 12.76 22.01
N SER A 226 5.10 11.69 21.35
CA SER A 226 6.32 10.96 21.74
C SER A 226 7.62 11.69 21.40
N SER A 227 7.58 12.75 20.58
CA SER A 227 8.75 13.56 20.24
C SER A 227 9.15 14.49 21.39
N ILE A 228 10.44 14.53 21.72
CA ILE A 228 11.03 15.32 22.79
C ILE A 228 11.46 16.68 22.24
N GLY A 229 11.33 17.74 23.04
CA GLY A 229 11.84 19.08 22.67
C GLY A 229 10.99 19.83 21.65
N ILE A 230 9.77 19.38 21.36
CA ILE A 230 8.88 20.03 20.38
C ILE A 230 8.49 21.46 20.76
N GLU A 231 8.47 21.78 22.06
CA GLU A 231 8.17 23.11 22.61
C GLU A 231 9.18 24.19 22.16
N GLU A 232 10.41 23.80 21.83
CA GLU A 232 11.42 24.73 21.31
C GLU A 232 10.98 25.43 20.01
N ILE A 233 9.99 24.87 19.29
CA ILE A 233 9.43 25.50 18.11
C ILE A 233 8.81 26.88 18.42
N GLU A 234 8.39 27.12 19.66
CA GLU A 234 7.80 28.39 20.07
C GLU A 234 8.80 29.56 20.00
N GLN A 235 10.08 29.30 20.27
CA GLN A 235 11.17 30.28 20.12
C GLN A 235 11.30 30.76 18.67
N TYR A 236 10.77 29.98 17.72
CA TYR A 236 10.77 30.30 16.30
C TYR A 236 9.42 30.83 15.83
N GLY A 237 8.61 31.45 16.70
CA GLY A 237 7.39 32.18 16.32
C GLY A 237 6.17 31.31 16.05
N TYR A 238 6.19 30.08 16.54
CA TYR A 238 5.00 29.24 16.64
C TYR A 238 4.42 29.37 18.05
N LYS A 239 3.13 29.05 18.22
CA LYS A 239 2.51 28.88 19.54
C LYS A 239 1.68 27.61 19.56
N LEU A 240 1.61 26.98 20.73
CA LEU A 240 0.68 25.88 20.97
C LEU A 240 -0.74 26.29 20.56
N TYR A 241 -1.37 25.47 19.71
CA TYR A 241 -2.70 25.73 19.17
C TYR A 241 -3.72 24.69 19.65
N GLY A 242 -3.30 23.44 19.82
CA GLY A 242 -4.11 22.39 20.41
C GLY A 242 -3.36 21.06 20.50
N VAL A 243 -3.93 20.12 21.25
CA VAL A 243 -3.35 18.82 21.57
C VAL A 243 -4.44 17.76 21.43
N THR A 244 -4.10 16.61 20.86
CA THR A 244 -4.86 15.35 20.89
C THR A 244 -4.06 14.31 21.67
N ASP A 245 -4.58 13.09 21.86
CA ASP A 245 -3.88 12.07 22.67
C ASP A 245 -2.46 11.76 22.16
N SER A 246 -2.27 11.74 20.84
CA SER A 246 -1.02 11.35 20.17
C SER A 246 -0.32 12.50 19.43
N TYR A 247 -0.94 13.67 19.28
CA TYR A 247 -0.38 14.76 18.47
C TYR A 247 -0.51 16.14 19.12
N THR A 248 0.50 16.98 18.91
CA THR A 248 0.52 18.38 19.32
C THR A 248 0.57 19.29 18.09
N VAL A 249 -0.32 20.27 18.02
CA VAL A 249 -0.47 21.21 16.91
C VAL A 249 0.04 22.59 17.31
N PHE A 250 0.99 23.10 16.53
CA PHE A 250 1.50 24.47 16.65
C PHE A 250 1.05 25.33 15.49
N LYS A 251 0.71 26.59 15.77
CA LYS A 251 0.32 27.60 14.77
C LYS A 251 1.37 28.70 14.67
N LEU A 252 1.72 29.08 13.44
CA LEU A 252 2.57 30.23 13.17
C LEU A 252 1.86 31.50 13.62
N VAL A 253 2.50 32.27 14.49
CA VAL A 253 2.03 33.60 14.89
C VAL A 253 2.79 34.62 14.04
N GLU A 254 2.03 35.50 13.39
CA GLU A 254 2.58 36.65 12.65
C GLU A 254 3.25 37.65 13.60
#